data_AF-A0A8T6I0B3-F1
#
_entry.id   AF-A0A8T6I0B3-F1
#
_cell.length_a   1.000
_cell.length_b   1.000
_cell.length_c   1.000
_cell.angle_alpha   90.00
_cell.angle_beta   90.00
_cell.angle_gamma   90.00
#
_symmetry.space_group_name_H-M   'P 1'
#
loop_
_entity.id
_entity.type
_entity.pdbx_description
1 polymer ?
#
loop_
_entity_poly.entity_id
_entity_poly.type
_entity_poly.pdbx_seq_one_letter_code
_entity_poly.pdbx_strand_id
1 'polypeptide(L)' 'MTLKITIVGAGSIGFTRRLVRDILSVPEFADTRFAFQDISERNLDMVTSLCRRE' A
#
# COMPACT_ATOMS: atom_id res chain seq x y z
N MET A 1 16.40 1.65 -9.43
CA MET A 1 15.16 1.51 -10.21
C MET A 1 14.00 1.57 -9.25
N THR A 2 12.99 2.38 -9.53
CA THR A 2 11.78 2.49 -8.70
C THR A 2 10.86 1.30 -8.96
N LEU A 3 10.59 0.48 -7.93
CA LEU A 3 9.61 -0.62 -8.03
C LEU A 3 8.19 -0.07 -8.09
N LYS A 4 7.30 -0.71 -8.86
CA LYS A 4 5.86 -0.44 -8.83
C LYS A 4 5.10 -1.69 -8.41
N ILE A 5 4.41 -1.62 -7.28
CA ILE A 5 3.64 -2.73 -6.71
C ILE A 5 2.16 -2.38 -6.74
N THR A 6 1.35 -3.24 -7.35
CA THR A 6 -0.12 -3.10 -7.36
C THR A 6 -0.73 -4.10 -6.39
N ILE A 7 -1.59 -3.62 -5.49
CA ILE A 7 -2.34 -4.47 -4.55
C ILE A 7 -3.82 -4.43 -4.97
N VAL A 8 -4.33 -5.57 -5.43
CA VAL A 8 -5.75 -5.74 -5.81
C VAL A 8 -6.51 -6.33 -4.62
N GLY A 9 -7.62 -5.71 -4.24
CA GLY A 9 -8.28 -5.97 -2.94
C GLY A 9 -7.62 -5.20 -1.80
N ALA A 10 -7.06 -4.02 -2.08
CA ALA A 10 -6.32 -3.20 -1.11
C ALA A 10 -7.19 -2.72 0.07
N GLY A 11 -8.52 -2.80 -0.05
CA GLY A 11 -9.47 -2.50 1.02
C GLY A 11 -9.39 -3.44 2.21
N SER A 12 -8.59 -4.52 2.15
CA SER A 12 -8.17 -5.29 3.32
C SER A 12 -7.19 -4.49 4.19
N ILE A 13 -7.69 -3.47 4.90
CA ILE A 13 -6.90 -2.40 5.54
C ILE A 13 -5.74 -2.94 6.40
N GLY A 14 -6.01 -3.89 7.29
CA GLY A 14 -4.99 -4.44 8.19
C GLY A 14 -3.89 -5.19 7.43
N PHE A 15 -4.28 -5.96 6.42
CA PHE A 15 -3.34 -6.67 5.55
C PHE A 15 -2.50 -5.71 4.72
N THR A 16 -3.15 -4.78 4.01
CA THR A 16 -2.46 -3.85 3.11
C THR A 16 -1.47 -2.95 3.85
N ARG A 17 -1.85 -2.40 5.02
CA ARG A 17 -0.90 -1.61 5.84
C ARG A 17 0.31 -2.43 6.26
N ARG A 18 0.08 -3.65 6.76
CA ARG A 18 1.18 -4.52 7.19
C ARG A 18 2.11 -4.84 6.02
N LEU A 19 1.55 -5.18 4.86
CA LEU A 19 2.33 -5.47 3.67
C LEU A 19 3.17 -4.27 3.21
N VAL A 20 2.58 -3.06 3.18
CA VAL A 20 3.31 -1.83 2.84
C VAL A 20 4.46 -1.59 3.82
N ARG A 21 4.21 -1.71 5.12
CA ARG A 21 5.24 -1.55 6.16
C ARG A 21 6.36 -2.58 6.02
N ASP A 22 6.01 -3.84 5.82
CA ASP A 22 6.99 -4.92 5.68
C ASP A 22 7.86 -4.69 4.42
N ILE A 23 7.28 -4.23 3.31
CA ILE A 23 8.03 -3.88 2.09
C ILE A 23 8.95 -2.68 2.33
N LEU A 24 8.45 -1.60 2.94
CA LEU A 24 9.23 -0.39 3.21
C LEU A 24 10.28 -0.58 4.32
N SER A 25 10.24 -1.70 5.06
CA SER A 25 11.30 -2.04 6.01
C SER A 25 12.63 -2.45 5.34
N VAL A 26 12.60 -2.75 4.04
CA VAL A 26 13.78 -3.06 3.22
C VAL A 26 14.33 -1.77 2.61
N PRO A 27 15.55 -1.31 2.98
CA PRO A 27 16.10 -0.02 2.53
C PRO A 27 16.14 0.16 1.00
N GLU A 28 16.41 -0.92 0.26
CA GLU A 28 16.46 -0.92 -1.20
C GLU A 28 15.09 -0.66 -1.84
N PHE A 29 13.99 -0.78 -1.10
CA PHE A 29 12.61 -0.59 -1.57
C PHE A 29 12.00 0.75 -1.13
N ALA A 30 12.78 1.64 -0.49
CA ALA A 30 12.28 2.92 0.02
C ALA A 30 11.60 3.79 -1.05
N ASP A 31 12.04 3.71 -2.30
CA ASP A 31 11.46 4.45 -3.44
C ASP A 31 10.35 3.64 -4.16
N THR A 32 9.66 2.72 -3.50
CA THR A 32 8.58 1.94 -4.12
C THR A 32 7.33 2.78 -4.33
N ARG A 33 6.72 2.66 -5.52
CA ARG A 33 5.39 3.22 -5.82
C ARG A 33 4.31 2.16 -5.63
N PHE A 34 3.37 2.42 -4.73
CA PHE A 34 2.21 1.56 -4.52
C PHE A 34 1.00 2.05 -5.32
N ALA A 35 0.30 1.12 -5.96
CA ALA A 35 -0.99 1.35 -6.60
C ALA A 35 -2.05 0.47 -5.91
N PHE A 36 -2.97 1.10 -5.20
CA PHE A 36 -4.06 0.40 -4.53
C PHE A 36 -5.27 0.29 -5.46
N GLN A 37 -5.84 -0.91 -5.54
CA GLN A 37 -7.05 -1.21 -6.32
C GLN A 37 -8.05 -1.91 -5.42
N ASP A 38 -9.28 -1.41 -5.40
CA ASP A 38 -10.40 -2.03 -4.71
C ASP A 38 -11.72 -1.57 -5.36
N ILE A 39 -12.78 -2.36 -5.22
CA ILE A 39 -14.11 -1.99 -5.69
C ILE A 39 -14.83 -1.04 -4.71
N SER A 40 -14.37 -0.99 -3.46
CA SER A 40 -14.91 -0.12 -2.43
C SER A 40 -14.10 1.18 -2.33
N GLU A 41 -14.66 2.27 -2.84
CA GLU A 41 -14.07 3.61 -2.76
C GLU A 41 -13.75 4.01 -1.32
N ARG A 42 -14.70 3.80 -0.39
CA ARG A 42 -14.50 4.07 1.05
C ARG A 42 -13.28 3.34 1.62
N ASN A 43 -13.11 2.07 1.30
CA ASN A 43 -11.96 1.30 1.80
C ASN A 43 -10.67 1.77 1.13
N LEU A 44 -10.74 2.13 -0.15
CA LEU A 44 -9.61 2.67 -0.90
C LEU A 44 -9.11 4.00 -0.32
N ASP A 45 -10.02 4.91 0.05
CA ASP A 45 -9.68 6.16 0.73
C ASP A 45 -9.05 5.91 2.10
N MET A 46 -9.62 4.97 2.87
CA MET A 46 -9.11 4.63 4.19
C MET A 46 -7.71 4.02 4.11
N VAL A 47 -7.47 3.05 3.24
CA VAL A 47 -6.15 2.44 3.12
C VAL A 47 -5.13 3.41 2.55
N THR A 48 -5.52 4.24 1.58
CA THR A 48 -4.63 5.26 1.00
C THR A 48 -4.20 6.28 2.03
N SER A 49 -5.12 6.81 2.84
CA SER A 49 -4.79 7.78 3.90
C SER A 49 -3.91 7.18 4.99
N LEU A 50 -4.14 5.92 5.38
CA LEU A 50 -3.34 5.26 6.39
C LEU A 50 -1.93 4.91 5.91
N CYS A 51 -1.78 4.39 4.69
CA CYS A 51 -0.46 4.03 4.14
C CYS A 51 0.41 5.24 3.78
N ARG A 52 -0.17 6.44 3.58
CA ARG A 52 0.61 7.70 3.39
C ARG A 52 1.36 8.16 4.65
N ARG A 53 1.05 7.59 5.80
CA ARG A 53 1.67 7.93 7.10
C ARG A 53 2.78 6.96 7.49
N GLU A 54 2.96 5.88 6.74
CA GLU A 54 4.06 4.92 6.87
C GLU A 54 5.25 5.41 6.04
#